data_AF-A0A353LIZ7-F1
#
_entry.id   AF-A0A353LIZ7-F1
#
_cell.length_a   1.000
_cell.length_b   1.000
_cell.length_c   1.000
_cell.angle_alpha   90.00
_cell.angle_beta   90.00
_cell.angle_gamma   90.00
#
_symmetry.space_group_name_H-M   'P 1'
#
loop_
_entity.id
_entity.type
_entity.pdbx_description
1 polymer ?
#
loop_
_entity_poly.entity_id
_entity_poly.type
_entity_poly.pdbx_seq_one_letter_code
_entity_poly.pdbx_strand_id
1 'polypeptide(L)'
;MHKLTLIVVALFISVSLFSQKSVYTFTVVKENPITSVKNQASTSTCWSFSGVSFLESELLRKGKGTFDLSEMYIVRRNYEDKAEKYVRTHGHLNFAPGGSFADVIETLDEYGIVPDDAYTGLIDRAERHDHGEMDKVLSSYMKGIIGNNTVSTVWNKGFCGILDAYLKEKPASF
;
A
#
# COMPACT_ATOMS: atom_id res chain seq x y z
N MET A 1 41.21 -35.06 1.29
CA MET A 1 40.47 -33.87 0.82
C MET A 1 39.07 -33.78 1.43
N HIS A 2 38.22 -34.82 1.36
CA HIS A 2 36.86 -34.80 1.95
C HIS A 2 36.78 -34.44 3.45
N LYS A 3 37.71 -34.91 4.29
CA LYS A 3 37.73 -34.57 5.73
C LYS A 3 37.99 -33.08 5.99
N LEU A 4 38.80 -32.44 5.17
CA LEU A 4 39.12 -31.01 5.30
C LEU A 4 37.93 -30.14 4.84
N THR A 5 37.25 -30.57 3.77
CA THR A 5 36.03 -29.91 3.27
C THR A 5 34.90 -29.96 4.31
N LEU A 6 34.72 -31.10 4.99
CA LEU A 6 33.73 -31.25 6.07
C LEU A 6 33.99 -30.32 7.27
N ILE A 7 35.26 -30.16 7.65
CA ILE A 7 35.65 -29.26 8.75
C ILE A 7 35.39 -27.80 8.38
N VAL A 8 35.71 -27.39 7.15
CA VAL A 8 35.46 -26.02 6.67
C VAL A 8 33.96 -25.71 6.61
N VAL A 9 33.13 -26.65 6.14
CA VAL A 9 31.67 -26.48 6.11
C VAL A 9 31.10 -26.38 7.53
N ALA A 10 31.55 -27.23 8.46
CA ALA A 10 31.12 -27.15 9.86
C ALA A 10 31.53 -25.82 10.52
N LEU A 11 32.72 -25.31 10.20
CA LEU A 11 33.19 -24.02 10.70
C LEU A 11 32.34 -22.86 10.16
N PHE A 12 32.01 -22.85 8.87
CA PHE A 12 31.12 -21.84 8.27
C PHE A 12 29.72 -21.84 8.88
N ILE A 13 29.13 -23.03 9.12
CA ILE A 13 27.83 -23.16 9.78
C ILE A 13 27.89 -22.60 11.21
N SER A 14 28.98 -22.87 11.94
CA SER A 14 29.13 -22.36 13.31
C SER A 14 29.22 -20.83 13.35
N VAL A 15 29.91 -20.18 12.40
CA VAL A 15 30.04 -18.71 12.34
C VAL A 15 28.69 -18.05 12.03
N SER A 16 27.85 -18.66 11.18
CA SER A 16 26.49 -18.17 10.90
C SER A 16 25.57 -18.24 12.12
N LEU A 17 25.74 -19.24 13.01
CA LEU A 17 24.93 -19.38 14.22
C LEU A 17 25.26 -18.33 15.30
N PHE A 18 26.49 -17.80 15.35
CA PHE A 18 26.87 -16.77 16.33
C PHE A 18 26.44 -15.35 15.95
N SER A 19 26.03 -15.09 14.70
CA SER A 19 25.68 -13.75 14.20
C SER A 19 24.25 -13.30 14.55
N GLN A 20 23.45 -14.10 15.26
CA GLN A 20 22.03 -13.80 15.55
C GLN A 20 21.76 -13.30 16.99
N LYS A 21 22.75 -12.79 17.71
CA LYS A 21 22.46 -12.10 18.98
C LYS A 21 21.98 -10.68 18.69
N SER A 22 20.69 -10.42 18.98
CA SER A 22 20.15 -9.06 19.03
C SER A 22 21.02 -8.22 19.97
N VAL A 23 21.57 -7.12 19.46
CA VAL A 23 22.39 -6.15 20.22
C VAL A 23 21.56 -5.45 21.29
N TYR A 24 20.23 -5.46 21.14
CA TYR A 24 19.29 -4.77 22.02
C TYR A 24 18.28 -5.75 22.62
N THR A 25 17.96 -5.54 23.90
CA THR A 25 16.84 -6.20 24.58
C THR A 25 15.86 -5.11 24.99
N PHE A 26 14.63 -5.20 24.50
CA PHE A 26 13.56 -4.26 24.84
C PHE A 26 12.58 -4.93 25.81
N THR A 27 12.12 -4.18 26.81
CA THR A 27 11.07 -4.61 27.74
C THR A 27 9.84 -3.75 27.51
N VAL A 28 8.70 -4.40 27.20
CA VAL A 28 7.42 -3.71 27.06
C VAL A 28 6.96 -3.22 28.42
N VAL A 29 6.82 -1.91 28.58
CA VAL A 29 6.22 -1.30 29.78
C VAL A 29 4.70 -1.31 29.69
N LYS A 30 4.17 -1.00 28.50
CA LYS A 30 2.75 -1.01 28.18
C LYS A 30 2.59 -1.13 26.66
N GLU A 31 1.61 -1.90 26.24
CA GLU A 31 1.18 -2.00 24.85
C GLU A 31 -0.36 -1.97 24.79
N ASN A 32 -0.89 -1.48 23.68
CA ASN A 32 -2.32 -1.51 23.39
C ASN A 32 -2.59 -2.61 22.35
N PRO A 33 -3.82 -3.15 22.27
CA PRO A 33 -4.18 -4.13 21.25
C PRO A 33 -3.99 -3.58 19.84
N ILE A 34 -3.38 -4.39 18.98
CA ILE A 34 -3.20 -4.14 17.55
C ILE A 34 -3.65 -5.38 16.75
N THR A 35 -3.87 -5.21 15.46
CA THR A 35 -4.10 -6.30 14.51
C THR A 35 -2.79 -6.92 14.04
N SER A 36 -2.88 -7.89 13.13
CA SER A 36 -1.71 -8.54 12.52
C SER A 36 -0.84 -7.55 11.76
N VAL A 37 0.47 -7.81 11.73
CA VAL A 37 1.41 -7.04 10.92
C VAL A 37 1.11 -7.25 9.43
N LYS A 38 0.91 -6.16 8.71
CA LYS A 38 0.68 -6.13 7.26
C LYS A 38 1.97 -5.85 6.47
N ASN A 39 1.95 -6.09 5.16
CA ASN A 39 3.11 -5.89 4.28
C ASN A 39 2.73 -5.14 3.00
N GLN A 40 3.10 -3.85 2.93
CA GLN A 40 2.88 -3.02 1.74
C GLN A 40 3.75 -3.43 0.52
N ALA A 41 4.75 -4.28 0.72
CA ALA A 41 5.68 -4.76 -0.31
C ALA A 41 6.32 -3.62 -1.13
N SER A 42 6.41 -3.76 -2.46
CA SER A 42 7.06 -2.80 -3.36
C SER A 42 6.11 -1.67 -3.76
N THR A 43 5.64 -0.91 -2.76
CA THR A 43 4.73 0.23 -2.95
C THR A 43 5.11 1.40 -2.03
N SER A 44 4.60 2.60 -2.34
CA SER A 44 4.77 3.78 -1.49
C SER A 44 3.52 4.12 -0.66
N THR A 45 2.82 3.10 -0.16
CA THR A 45 1.48 3.23 0.44
C THR A 45 1.47 3.12 1.98
N CYS A 46 2.62 3.33 2.64
CA CYS A 46 2.73 3.25 4.10
C CYS A 46 1.70 4.11 4.84
N TRP A 47 1.33 5.25 4.28
CA TRP A 47 0.30 6.15 4.79
C TRP A 47 -1.07 5.47 4.91
N SER A 48 -1.41 4.62 3.94
CA SER A 48 -2.66 3.84 3.96
C SER A 48 -2.55 2.67 4.94
N PHE A 49 -1.46 1.89 4.88
CA PHE A 49 -1.25 0.75 5.79
C PHE A 49 -1.23 1.15 7.27
N SER A 50 -0.49 2.20 7.60
CA SER A 50 -0.43 2.69 8.99
C SER A 50 -1.71 3.41 9.41
N GLY A 51 -2.39 4.12 8.50
CA GLY A 51 -3.68 4.73 8.79
C GLY A 51 -4.78 3.70 9.03
N VAL A 52 -4.85 2.65 8.21
CA VAL A 52 -5.79 1.53 8.38
C VAL A 52 -5.48 0.77 9.66
N SER A 53 -4.22 0.43 9.94
CA SER A 53 -3.84 -0.23 11.20
C SER A 53 -4.24 0.58 12.44
N PHE A 54 -4.18 1.91 12.34
CA PHE A 54 -4.68 2.79 13.39
C PHE A 54 -6.21 2.70 13.54
N LEU A 55 -6.96 2.73 12.43
CA LEU A 55 -8.42 2.55 12.45
C LEU A 55 -8.83 1.19 13.02
N GLU A 56 -8.14 0.11 12.66
CA GLU A 56 -8.36 -1.22 13.22
C GLU A 56 -8.10 -1.26 14.73
N SER A 57 -7.04 -0.60 15.19
CA SER A 57 -6.75 -0.44 16.63
C SER A 57 -7.83 0.38 17.35
N GLU A 58 -8.41 1.39 16.70
CA GLU A 58 -9.55 2.16 17.23
C GLU A 58 -10.83 1.31 17.30
N LEU A 59 -11.05 0.40 16.36
CA LEU A 59 -12.16 -0.57 16.42
C LEU A 59 -11.99 -1.52 17.60
N LEU A 60 -10.78 -2.02 17.85
CA LEU A 60 -10.45 -2.80 19.05
C LEU A 60 -10.69 -1.98 20.32
N ARG A 61 -10.19 -0.74 20.38
CA ARG A 61 -10.37 0.16 21.53
C ARG A 61 -11.85 0.42 21.85
N LYS A 62 -12.71 0.49 20.82
CA LYS A 62 -14.15 0.71 20.95
C LYS A 62 -14.97 -0.57 21.12
N GLY A 63 -14.34 -1.73 21.26
CA GLY A 63 -15.03 -3.01 21.44
C GLY A 63 -15.86 -3.45 20.24
N LYS A 64 -15.47 -3.04 19.03
CA LYS A 64 -16.17 -3.41 17.78
C LYS A 64 -15.72 -4.75 17.22
N GLY A 65 -14.59 -5.28 17.68
CA GLY A 65 -14.01 -6.53 17.22
C GLY A 65 -12.79 -6.31 16.33
N THR A 66 -12.29 -7.41 15.79
CA THR A 66 -11.15 -7.44 14.85
C THR A 66 -11.66 -7.35 13.42
N PHE A 67 -11.05 -6.47 12.64
CA PHE A 67 -11.35 -6.28 11.22
C PHE A 67 -10.04 -6.33 10.43
N ASP A 68 -10.16 -6.72 9.17
CA ASP A 68 -9.09 -6.62 8.18
C ASP A 68 -9.61 -5.74 7.04
N LEU A 69 -9.15 -4.49 7.01
CA LEU A 69 -9.70 -3.46 6.14
C LEU A 69 -8.77 -3.24 4.93
N SER A 70 -9.34 -3.05 3.74
CA SER A 70 -8.57 -2.90 2.52
C SER A 70 -7.80 -1.58 2.47
N GLU A 71 -6.47 -1.63 2.62
CA GLU A 71 -5.62 -0.49 2.30
C GLU A 71 -5.69 -0.14 0.82
N MET A 72 -5.80 -1.15 -0.05
CA MET A 72 -5.79 -0.93 -1.49
C MET A 72 -7.01 -0.19 -1.99
N TYR A 73 -8.15 -0.34 -1.32
CA TYR A 73 -9.34 0.44 -1.64
C TYR A 73 -9.07 1.94 -1.43
N ILE A 74 -8.45 2.28 -0.29
CA ILE A 74 -8.08 3.66 0.04
C ILE A 74 -7.03 4.20 -0.93
N VAL A 75 -5.97 3.42 -1.19
CA VAL A 75 -4.93 3.78 -2.17
C VAL A 75 -5.56 4.08 -3.53
N ARG A 76 -6.46 3.22 -3.99
CA ARG A 76 -7.13 3.41 -5.28
C ARG A 76 -7.97 4.69 -5.31
N ARG A 77 -8.85 4.92 -4.33
CA ARG A 77 -9.69 6.13 -4.28
C ARG A 77 -8.81 7.38 -4.29
N ASN A 78 -7.72 7.33 -3.54
CA ASN A 78 -6.82 8.47 -3.45
C ASN A 78 -6.03 8.74 -4.74
N TYR A 79 -5.69 7.72 -5.56
CA TYR A 79 -5.16 7.98 -6.91
C TYR A 79 -6.19 8.71 -7.79
N GLU A 80 -7.47 8.34 -7.70
CA GLU A 80 -8.56 8.98 -8.46
C GLU A 80 -8.68 10.47 -8.06
N ASP A 81 -8.73 10.77 -6.76
CA ASP A 81 -8.82 12.15 -6.26
C ASP A 81 -7.57 12.97 -6.58
N LYS A 82 -6.38 12.37 -6.44
CA LYS A 82 -5.11 13.02 -6.78
C LYS A 82 -5.02 13.36 -8.25
N ALA A 83 -5.50 12.48 -9.13
CA ALA A 83 -5.49 12.74 -10.56
C ALA A 83 -6.41 13.92 -10.91
N GLU A 84 -7.59 13.98 -10.29
CA GLU A 84 -8.50 15.11 -10.46
C GLU A 84 -7.89 16.43 -9.94
N LYS A 85 -7.34 16.43 -8.72
CA LYS A 85 -6.66 17.59 -8.13
C LYS A 85 -5.47 18.03 -9.00
N TYR A 86 -4.68 17.09 -9.53
CA TYR A 86 -3.56 17.37 -10.42
C TYR A 86 -4.00 18.04 -11.73
N VAL A 87 -5.11 17.59 -12.34
CA VAL A 87 -5.67 18.23 -13.54
C VAL A 87 -6.22 19.62 -13.24
N ARG A 88 -6.99 19.77 -12.15
CA ARG A 88 -7.58 21.07 -11.75
C ARG A 88 -6.51 22.13 -11.50
N THR A 89 -5.37 21.71 -10.95
CA THR A 89 -4.23 22.59 -10.70
C THR A 89 -3.28 22.70 -11.89
N HIS A 90 -3.64 22.18 -13.07
CA HIS A 90 -2.78 22.18 -14.27
C HIS A 90 -1.37 21.68 -13.99
N GLY A 91 -1.24 20.63 -13.19
CA GLY A 91 0.03 19.98 -12.89
C GLY A 91 0.89 20.66 -11.81
N HIS A 92 0.39 21.70 -11.13
CA HIS A 92 1.14 22.40 -10.08
C HIS A 92 1.12 21.68 -8.72
N LEU A 93 0.49 20.51 -8.64
CA LEU A 93 0.60 19.60 -7.50
C LEU A 93 1.56 18.44 -7.82
N ASN A 94 2.07 17.77 -6.80
CA ASN A 94 2.82 16.54 -7.01
C ASN A 94 1.85 15.37 -7.31
N PHE A 95 2.10 14.61 -8.37
CA PHE A 95 1.38 13.37 -8.66
C PHE A 95 2.30 12.17 -8.42
N ALA A 96 2.15 11.56 -7.25
CA ALA A 96 3.01 10.48 -6.74
C ALA A 96 2.19 9.51 -5.85
N PRO A 97 2.67 8.27 -5.65
CA PRO A 97 1.95 7.22 -4.89
C PRO A 97 1.84 7.49 -3.37
N GLY A 98 2.70 8.34 -2.82
CA GLY A 98 2.67 8.70 -1.39
C GLY A 98 1.46 9.57 -1.04
N GLY A 99 1.00 9.51 0.21
CA GLY A 99 -0.15 10.21 0.74
C GLY A 99 0.00 10.49 2.24
N SER A 100 -1.11 10.75 2.92
CA SER A 100 -1.18 11.22 4.29
C SER A 100 -2.28 10.51 5.07
N PHE A 101 -2.33 10.70 6.39
CA PHE A 101 -3.45 10.20 7.20
C PHE A 101 -4.76 10.93 6.90
N ALA A 102 -4.71 12.18 6.43
CA ALA A 102 -5.92 12.90 6.01
C ALA A 102 -6.58 12.17 4.84
N ASP A 103 -5.80 11.67 3.88
CA ASP A 103 -6.30 10.90 2.73
C ASP A 103 -7.11 9.66 3.15
N VAL A 104 -6.70 8.99 4.24
CA VAL A 104 -7.40 7.82 4.80
C VAL A 104 -8.75 8.22 5.40
N ILE A 105 -8.78 9.30 6.18
CA ILE A 105 -10.00 9.80 6.83
C ILE A 105 -10.97 10.40 5.82
N GLU A 106 -10.47 11.17 4.85
CA GLU A 106 -11.25 11.74 3.73
C GLU A 106 -11.89 10.62 2.90
N THR A 107 -11.12 9.59 2.53
CA THR A 107 -11.66 8.43 1.81
C THR A 107 -12.77 7.75 2.61
N LEU A 108 -12.57 7.54 3.92
CA LEU A 108 -13.57 6.91 4.78
C LEU A 108 -14.87 7.72 4.82
N ASP A 109 -14.79 9.04 4.87
CA ASP A 109 -15.95 9.94 4.91
C ASP A 109 -16.67 10.00 3.55
N GLU A 110 -15.92 10.14 2.45
CA GLU A 110 -16.49 10.32 1.11
C GLU A 110 -16.99 9.00 0.50
N TYR A 111 -16.27 7.91 0.75
CA TYR A 111 -16.40 6.65 -0.01
C TYR A 111 -16.62 5.43 0.87
N GLY A 112 -16.45 5.57 2.18
CA GLY A 112 -16.46 4.45 3.10
C GLY A 112 -15.19 3.61 3.00
N ILE A 113 -15.31 2.37 3.48
CA ILE A 113 -14.23 1.39 3.53
C ILE A 113 -14.80 0.00 3.28
N VAL A 114 -13.94 -0.91 2.82
CA VAL A 114 -14.32 -2.29 2.53
C VAL A 114 -13.36 -3.26 3.24
N PRO A 115 -13.80 -4.49 3.54
CA PRO A 115 -12.91 -5.56 3.97
C PRO A 115 -11.81 -5.85 2.94
N ASP A 116 -10.65 -6.34 3.38
CA ASP A 116 -9.54 -6.70 2.48
C ASP A 116 -9.95 -7.78 1.46
N ASP A 117 -10.73 -8.78 1.87
CA ASP A 117 -11.19 -9.86 0.98
C ASP A 117 -12.14 -9.37 -0.13
N ALA A 118 -12.86 -8.28 0.10
CA ALA A 118 -13.71 -7.62 -0.90
C ALA A 118 -12.88 -6.83 -1.93
N TYR A 119 -11.69 -6.37 -1.56
CA TYR A 119 -10.80 -5.63 -2.46
C TYR A 119 -9.34 -5.75 -2.05
N THR A 120 -8.68 -6.84 -2.44
CA THR A 120 -7.26 -7.04 -2.09
C THR A 120 -6.34 -6.14 -2.90
N GLY A 121 -6.78 -5.63 -4.06
CA GLY A 121 -5.93 -4.89 -5.01
C GLY A 121 -4.84 -5.73 -5.69
N LEU A 122 -4.78 -7.05 -5.45
CA LEU A 122 -3.83 -7.95 -6.08
C LEU A 122 -4.38 -8.51 -7.40
N ILE A 123 -3.63 -8.34 -8.48
CA ILE A 123 -3.90 -9.00 -9.76
C ILE A 123 -3.68 -10.52 -9.67
N ASP A 124 -4.32 -11.26 -10.56
CA ASP A 124 -4.29 -12.72 -10.51
C ASP A 124 -2.84 -13.24 -10.62
N ARG A 125 -2.50 -14.20 -9.73
CA ARG A 125 -1.16 -14.81 -9.56
C ARG A 125 -0.11 -13.93 -8.87
N ALA A 126 -0.42 -12.68 -8.49
CA ALA A 126 0.47 -11.89 -7.65
C ALA A 126 0.33 -12.29 -6.18
N GLU A 127 1.46 -12.54 -5.51
CA GLU A 127 1.50 -12.84 -4.07
C GLU A 127 1.81 -11.59 -3.21
N ARG A 128 2.23 -10.50 -3.85
CA ARG A 128 2.63 -9.26 -3.18
C ARG A 128 2.40 -8.06 -4.09
N HIS A 129 2.19 -6.89 -3.50
CA HIS A 129 2.06 -5.65 -4.25
C HIS A 129 3.39 -5.21 -4.86
N ASP A 130 3.34 -4.81 -6.14
CA ASP A 130 4.41 -4.12 -6.84
C ASP A 130 3.78 -3.06 -7.74
N HIS A 131 3.87 -1.80 -7.33
CA HIS A 131 3.25 -0.68 -8.05
C HIS A 131 4.24 0.05 -8.97
N GLY A 132 5.48 -0.45 -9.10
CA GLY A 132 6.54 0.27 -9.80
C GLY A 132 6.24 0.55 -11.28
N GLU A 133 5.52 -0.36 -11.95
CA GLU A 133 5.04 -0.13 -13.32
C GLU A 133 3.81 0.79 -13.34
N MET A 134 2.79 0.47 -12.54
CA MET A 134 1.56 1.26 -12.44
C MET A 134 1.85 2.74 -12.18
N ASP A 135 2.71 3.06 -11.21
CA ASP A 135 3.05 4.44 -10.84
C ASP A 135 3.65 5.23 -12.01
N LYS A 136 4.51 4.59 -12.81
CA LYS A 136 5.14 5.21 -13.99
C LYS A 136 4.12 5.42 -15.10
N VAL A 137 3.23 4.45 -15.32
CA VAL A 137 2.16 4.53 -16.32
C VAL A 137 1.20 5.66 -15.96
N LEU A 138 0.69 5.69 -14.72
CA LEU A 138 -0.21 6.74 -14.25
C LEU A 138 0.45 8.13 -14.32
N SER A 139 1.70 8.26 -13.85
CA SER A 139 2.42 9.53 -13.91
C SER A 139 2.61 10.02 -15.35
N SER A 140 2.98 9.13 -16.28
CA SER A 140 3.15 9.47 -17.70
C SER A 140 1.83 9.83 -18.35
N TYR A 141 0.75 9.11 -18.02
CA TYR A 141 -0.60 9.41 -18.48
C TYR A 141 -1.00 10.83 -18.06
N MET A 142 -0.88 11.15 -16.76
CA MET A 142 -1.24 12.48 -16.24
C MET A 142 -0.41 13.61 -16.84
N LYS A 143 0.89 13.40 -17.08
CA LYS A 143 1.75 14.36 -17.79
C LYS A 143 1.29 14.61 -19.23
N GLY A 144 0.85 13.56 -19.93
CA GLY A 144 0.27 13.70 -21.26
C GLY A 144 -1.02 14.53 -21.25
N ILE A 145 -1.84 14.38 -20.21
CA ILE A 145 -3.09 15.16 -20.06
C ILE A 145 -2.78 16.64 -19.84
N ILE A 146 -1.97 16.98 -18.83
CA ILE A 146 -1.67 18.38 -18.46
C ILE A 146 -0.83 19.12 -19.50
N GLY A 147 -0.18 18.41 -20.43
CA GLY A 147 0.55 19.01 -21.55
C GLY A 147 -0.36 19.68 -22.59
N ASN A 148 -1.68 19.52 -22.50
CA ASN A 148 -2.64 20.15 -23.40
C ASN A 148 -3.18 21.47 -22.84
N ASN A 149 -3.35 22.47 -23.71
CA ASN A 149 -3.98 23.74 -23.34
C ASN A 149 -5.47 23.60 -22.96
N THR A 150 -6.12 22.56 -23.47
CA THR A 150 -7.52 22.24 -23.14
C THR A 150 -7.60 20.77 -22.79
N VAL A 151 -8.03 20.50 -21.56
CA VAL A 151 -8.20 19.14 -21.05
C VAL A 151 -9.64 18.71 -21.31
N SER A 152 -9.81 17.56 -21.97
CA SER A 152 -11.13 16.96 -22.20
C SER A 152 -11.71 16.39 -20.90
N THR A 153 -12.95 15.90 -20.92
CA THR A 153 -13.51 15.17 -19.76
C THR A 153 -13.25 13.67 -19.80
N VAL A 154 -12.76 13.15 -20.93
CA VAL A 154 -12.63 11.69 -21.15
C VAL A 154 -11.42 11.06 -20.47
N TRP A 155 -10.43 11.85 -20.05
CA TRP A 155 -9.18 11.32 -19.47
C TRP A 155 -9.43 10.49 -18.21
N ASN A 156 -10.44 10.86 -17.40
CA ASN A 156 -10.73 10.16 -16.15
C ASN A 156 -11.10 8.69 -16.43
N LYS A 157 -11.84 8.41 -17.52
CA LYS A 157 -12.17 7.04 -17.92
C LYS A 157 -10.93 6.22 -18.27
N GLY A 158 -9.97 6.83 -18.98
CA GLY A 158 -8.70 6.17 -19.31
C GLY A 158 -7.84 5.91 -18.06
N PHE A 159 -7.78 6.88 -17.16
CA PHE A 159 -7.09 6.76 -15.88
C PHE A 159 -7.68 5.64 -15.01
N CYS A 160 -9.00 5.60 -14.84
CA CYS A 160 -9.70 4.54 -14.12
C CYS A 160 -9.46 3.16 -14.76
N GLY A 161 -9.45 3.07 -16.09
CA GLY A 161 -9.16 1.81 -16.78
C GLY A 161 -7.73 1.30 -16.54
N ILE A 162 -6.75 2.19 -16.37
CA ILE A 162 -5.40 1.79 -15.95
C ILE A 162 -5.45 1.25 -14.51
N LEU A 163 -6.13 1.94 -13.59
CA LEU A 163 -6.28 1.45 -12.22
C LEU A 163 -7.00 0.09 -12.16
N ASP A 164 -8.04 -0.12 -12.97
CA ASP A 164 -8.75 -1.41 -13.06
C ASP A 164 -7.82 -2.53 -13.51
N ALA A 165 -6.93 -2.26 -14.47
CA ALA A 165 -5.97 -3.25 -14.96
C ALA A 165 -4.92 -3.65 -13.90
N TYR A 166 -4.51 -2.73 -13.04
CA TYR A 166 -3.44 -2.96 -12.05
C TYR A 166 -3.92 -3.27 -10.64
N LEU A 167 -5.15 -2.88 -10.27
CA LEU A 167 -5.69 -3.03 -8.91
C LEU A 167 -7.05 -3.73 -8.88
N LYS A 168 -7.58 -4.21 -10.01
CA LYS A 168 -8.95 -4.72 -10.19
C LYS A 168 -10.01 -3.61 -10.05
N GLU A 169 -11.20 -3.88 -10.58
CA GLU A 169 -12.34 -2.99 -10.42
C GLU A 169 -12.75 -2.89 -8.95
N LYS A 170 -13.17 -1.70 -8.51
CA LYS A 170 -13.71 -1.51 -7.16
C LYS A 170 -15.00 -2.34 -7.01
N PRO A 171 -15.25 -2.95 -5.84
CA PRO A 171 -16.46 -3.72 -5.62
C PRO A 171 -17.70 -2.81 -5.65
N ALA A 172 -18.73 -3.23 -6.39
CA ALA A 172 -20.03 -2.56 -6.36
C ALA A 172 -20.87 -2.98 -5.13
N SER A 173 -20.59 -4.15 -4.59
CA SER A 173 -21.20 -4.75 -3.40
C SER A 173 -20.26 -5.81 -2.82
N PHE A 174 -20.38 -6.08 -1.52
CA PHE A 174 -19.63 -7.11 -0.80
C PHE A 174 -20.47 -7.67 0.36
#